data_AF-A0A1C1CYK2-F1
#
_entry.id   AF-A0A1C1CYK2-F1
#
_cell.length_a   1.000
_cell.length_b   1.000
_cell.length_c   1.000
_cell.angle_alpha   90.00
_cell.angle_beta   90.00
_cell.angle_gamma   90.00
#
_symmetry.space_group_name_H-M   'P 1'
#
loop_
_entity.id
_entity.type
_entity.pdbx_description
1 polymer ?
#
loop_
_entity_poly.entity_id
_entity_poly.type
_entity_poly.pdbx_seq_one_letter_code
_entity_poly.pdbx_strand_id
1 'polypeptide(L)'
;MKRGKSKQSLRETASSEDLPASKRQKRNGARDIKETEPDLSWLPKGDHWEDQVAKVETIERDEETRQLLAYILFKNGKRSKISMDMVYKYCPRPMLRFYEEHLKFK
;
A
#
# COMPACT_ATOMS: atom_id res chain seq x y z
N MET A 1 -64.36 -10.27 8.19
CA MET A 1 -64.61 -10.62 9.61
C MET A 1 -63.57 -11.67 10.00
N LYS A 2 -62.75 -11.66 11.06
CA LYS A 2 -62.63 -10.92 12.33
C LYS A 2 -61.13 -10.54 12.56
N ARG A 3 -60.89 -9.47 13.35
CA ARG A 3 -59.62 -8.78 13.66
C ARG A 3 -59.10 -9.15 15.06
N GLY A 4 -57.84 -8.78 15.37
CA GLY A 4 -57.37 -8.37 16.71
C GLY A 4 -56.31 -9.30 17.33
N LYS A 5 -55.02 -8.98 17.58
CA LYS A 5 -54.24 -7.80 18.04
C LYS A 5 -53.98 -7.82 19.57
N SER A 6 -52.68 -7.70 19.92
CA SER A 6 -52.10 -6.97 21.07
C SER A 6 -51.73 -7.74 22.36
N LYS A 7 -50.48 -7.57 22.85
CA LYS A 7 -50.08 -6.76 24.04
C LYS A 7 -48.71 -7.15 24.62
N GLN A 8 -47.77 -6.18 24.71
CA GLN A 8 -47.13 -5.62 25.94
C GLN A 8 -46.08 -6.54 26.60
N SER A 9 -44.94 -6.09 27.17
CA SER A 9 -44.67 -4.88 27.96
C SER A 9 -43.15 -4.64 28.11
N LEU A 10 -42.79 -3.35 28.28
CA LEU A 10 -41.50 -2.79 28.70
C LEU A 10 -40.98 -3.32 30.05
N ARG A 11 -39.65 -3.25 30.28
CA ARG A 11 -39.07 -2.47 31.41
C ARG A 11 -37.55 -2.23 31.28
N GLU A 12 -37.16 -0.98 31.50
CA GLU A 12 -35.80 -0.41 31.63
C GLU A 12 -35.09 -0.83 32.94
N THR A 13 -33.76 -0.70 33.03
CA THR A 13 -33.04 0.20 33.98
C THR A 13 -31.51 0.02 33.91
N ALA A 14 -30.79 1.05 34.34
CA ALA A 14 -29.41 1.41 34.01
C ALA A 14 -28.33 0.94 35.00
N SER A 15 -27.07 1.07 34.54
CA SER A 15 -25.83 1.43 35.26
C SER A 15 -25.33 0.57 36.44
N SER A 16 -24.15 -0.04 36.27
CA SER A 16 -22.93 0.32 37.03
C SER A 16 -21.75 -0.59 36.66
N GLU A 17 -20.56 0.00 36.67
CA GLU A 17 -19.24 -0.55 36.37
C GLU A 17 -18.84 -1.72 37.29
N ASP A 18 -18.37 -2.84 36.72
CA ASP A 18 -17.34 -3.71 37.30
C ASP A 18 -16.88 -4.75 36.23
N LEU A 19 -15.60 -4.72 35.88
CA LEU A 19 -14.91 -5.72 35.03
C LEU A 19 -14.39 -6.86 35.94
N PRO A 20 -13.85 -8.01 35.43
CA PRO A 20 -13.98 -8.67 34.14
C PRO A 20 -14.38 -10.16 34.28
N ALA A 21 -15.02 -10.75 33.26
CA ALA A 21 -15.17 -12.22 33.18
C ALA A 21 -15.11 -12.72 31.74
N SER A 22 -14.00 -13.40 31.44
CA SER A 22 -13.69 -14.14 30.23
C SER A 22 -14.83 -15.04 29.74
N LYS A 23 -15.25 -14.87 28.49
CA LYS A 23 -15.88 -15.95 27.71
C LYS A 23 -15.76 -15.70 26.20
N ARG A 24 -15.04 -16.63 25.55
CA ARG A 24 -15.29 -17.16 24.20
C ARG A 24 -15.14 -16.19 23.00
N GLN A 25 -14.13 -16.42 22.16
CA GLN A 25 -14.32 -17.22 20.95
C GLN A 25 -13.00 -17.50 20.20
N LYS A 26 -12.81 -18.80 19.97
CA LYS A 26 -11.71 -19.46 19.27
C LYS A 26 -11.96 -19.36 17.76
N ARG A 27 -11.07 -18.75 16.99
CA ARG A 27 -10.88 -19.11 15.58
C ARG A 27 -9.44 -18.84 15.13
N ASN A 28 -8.71 -19.94 15.00
CA ASN A 28 -7.38 -20.05 14.43
C ASN A 28 -7.30 -19.34 13.07
N GLY A 29 -6.20 -18.63 12.86
CA GLY A 29 -5.87 -18.01 11.59
C GLY A 29 -4.57 -17.23 11.70
N ALA A 30 -3.50 -17.88 12.16
CA ALA A 30 -2.15 -17.38 11.99
C ALA A 30 -1.91 -17.26 10.49
N ARG A 31 -2.09 -16.05 9.95
CA ARG A 31 -1.71 -15.74 8.58
C ARG A 31 -0.19 -15.65 8.60
N ASP A 32 0.46 -16.71 8.13
CA ASP A 32 1.80 -16.63 7.56
C ASP A 32 1.79 -15.50 6.53
N ILE A 33 2.17 -14.30 6.96
CA ILE A 33 2.59 -13.24 6.06
C ILE A 33 3.98 -13.68 5.61
N LYS A 34 4.02 -14.60 4.62
CA LYS A 34 5.22 -14.76 3.81
C LYS A 34 5.52 -13.38 3.27
N GLU A 35 6.59 -12.77 3.79
CA GLU A 35 7.27 -11.64 3.18
C GLU A 35 7.56 -12.05 1.74
N THR A 36 6.60 -11.75 0.88
CA THR A 36 6.66 -12.05 -0.53
C THR A 36 7.45 -10.90 -1.09
N GLU A 37 8.69 -11.18 -1.47
CA GLU A 37 9.55 -10.29 -2.26
C GLU A 37 8.67 -9.47 -3.20
N PRO A 38 8.72 -8.12 -3.12
CA PRO A 38 7.83 -7.30 -3.91
C PRO A 38 8.02 -7.64 -5.38
N ASP A 39 6.93 -7.91 -6.09
CA ASP A 39 6.97 -8.12 -7.54
C ASP A 39 7.36 -6.81 -8.23
N LEU A 40 8.65 -6.65 -8.49
CA LEU A 40 9.26 -5.48 -9.12
C LEU A 40 9.21 -5.51 -10.65
N SER A 41 8.57 -6.52 -11.25
CA SER A 41 8.54 -6.71 -12.70
C SER A 41 7.38 -5.97 -13.40
N TRP A 42 6.42 -5.44 -12.63
CA TRP A 42 5.24 -4.80 -13.20
C TRP A 42 5.60 -3.49 -13.89
N LEU A 43 5.09 -3.22 -15.10
CA LEU A 43 5.23 -1.93 -15.78
C LEU A 43 3.86 -1.40 -16.21
N PRO A 44 3.62 -0.08 -16.16
CA PRO A 44 2.40 0.50 -16.68
C PRO A 44 2.32 0.36 -18.21
N LYS A 45 1.09 0.33 -18.73
CA LYS A 45 0.84 0.25 -20.17
C LYS A 45 0.85 1.66 -20.77
N GLY A 46 1.49 1.81 -21.94
CA GLY A 46 1.58 3.08 -22.67
C GLY A 46 2.81 3.90 -22.32
N ASP A 47 2.89 5.13 -22.86
CA ASP A 47 4.08 5.98 -22.76
C ASP A 47 3.97 7.08 -21.68
N HIS A 48 2.77 7.30 -21.11
CA HIS A 48 2.52 8.35 -20.12
C HIS A 48 2.75 7.87 -18.69
N TRP A 49 4.01 7.66 -18.30
CA TRP A 49 4.33 7.16 -16.96
C TRP A 49 4.41 8.28 -15.93
N GLU A 50 4.82 9.49 -16.31
CA GLU A 50 5.02 10.60 -15.37
C GLU A 50 3.83 10.87 -14.44
N ASP A 51 2.61 10.80 -14.97
CA ASP A 51 1.39 11.00 -14.18
C ASP A 51 1.03 9.79 -13.31
N GLN A 52 1.60 8.63 -13.59
CA GLN A 52 1.39 7.39 -12.84
C GLN A 52 2.48 7.16 -11.79
N VAL A 53 3.65 7.80 -11.91
CA VAL A 53 4.72 7.73 -10.91
C VAL A 53 4.30 8.51 -9.67
N ALA A 54 4.39 7.87 -8.50
CA ALA A 54 4.23 8.53 -7.22
C ALA A 54 5.55 9.14 -6.76
N LYS A 55 6.64 8.34 -6.76
CA LYS A 55 8.01 8.80 -6.46
C LYS A 55 9.04 7.78 -6.93
N VAL A 56 10.27 8.24 -7.16
CA VAL A 56 11.45 7.38 -7.24
C VAL A 56 11.88 7.08 -5.81
N GLU A 57 11.98 5.80 -5.44
CA GLU A 57 12.33 5.39 -4.08
C GLU A 57 13.85 5.37 -3.86
N THR A 58 14.58 4.80 -4.81
CA THR A 58 16.06 4.73 -4.76
C THR A 58 16.62 4.46 -6.15
N ILE A 59 17.92 4.68 -6.29
CA ILE A 59 18.70 4.33 -7.49
C ILE A 59 19.89 3.50 -7.03
N GLU A 60 20.02 2.31 -7.59
CA GLU A 60 21.13 1.40 -7.30
C GLU A 60 21.99 1.25 -8.54
N ARG A 61 23.30 1.09 -8.34
CA ARG A 61 24.20 0.64 -9.40
C ARG A 61 24.35 -0.86 -9.26
N ASP A 62 23.94 -1.58 -10.29
CA ASP A 62 24.19 -3.01 -10.41
C ASP A 62 25.71 -3.26 -10.52
N GLU A 63 26.26 -4.11 -9.66
CA GLU A 63 27.69 -4.39 -9.60
C GLU A 63 28.17 -5.21 -10.81
N GLU A 64 27.31 -6.09 -11.34
CA GLU A 64 27.64 -6.99 -12.44
C GLU A 64 27.63 -6.22 -13.77
N THR A 65 26.54 -5.49 -14.04
CA THR A 65 26.35 -4.77 -15.32
C THR A 65 26.90 -3.35 -15.29
N ARG A 66 27.23 -2.81 -14.09
CA ARG A 66 27.56 -1.39 -13.85
C ARG A 66 26.47 -0.40 -14.28
N GLN A 67 25.25 -0.89 -14.52
CA GLN A 67 24.11 -0.06 -14.94
C GLN A 67 23.39 0.53 -13.73
N LEU A 68 22.78 1.70 -13.91
CA LEU A 68 21.92 2.31 -12.91
C LEU A 68 20.49 1.80 -13.08
N LEU A 69 19.93 1.28 -11.99
CA LEU A 69 18.57 0.76 -11.91
C LEU A 69 17.79 1.62 -10.93
N ALA A 70 16.63 2.09 -11.38
CA ALA A 70 15.74 2.92 -10.58
C ALA A 70 14.58 2.08 -10.04
N TYR A 71 14.29 2.26 -8.75
CA TYR A 71 13.12 1.68 -8.09
C TYR A 71 12.06 2.77 -8.01
N ILE A 72 10.91 2.51 -8.63
CA ILE A 72 9.85 3.49 -8.76
C ILE A 72 8.59 2.95 -8.09
N LEU A 73 7.99 3.79 -7.23
CA LEU A 73 6.65 3.58 -6.71
C LEU A 73 5.65 4.29 -7.60
N PHE A 74 4.68 3.55 -8.12
CA PHE A 74 3.56 4.07 -8.89
C PHE A 74 2.38 4.44 -7.98
N LYS A 75 1.50 5.34 -8.43
CA LYS A 75 0.31 5.81 -7.71
C LYS A 75 -0.69 4.69 -7.40
N ASN A 76 -0.62 3.58 -8.12
CA ASN A 76 -1.42 2.38 -7.85
C ASN A 76 -0.85 1.51 -6.70
N GLY A 77 0.23 1.94 -6.04
CA GLY A 77 0.90 1.21 -4.96
C GLY A 77 1.86 0.11 -5.43
N LYS A 78 2.03 -0.09 -6.73
CA LYS A 78 2.98 -1.06 -7.28
C LYS A 78 4.37 -0.46 -7.36
N ARG A 79 5.37 -1.30 -7.15
CA ARG A 79 6.78 -0.95 -7.31
C ARG A 79 7.33 -1.63 -8.54
N SER A 80 8.25 -0.96 -9.21
CA SER A 80 8.91 -1.50 -10.40
C SER A 80 10.38 -1.16 -10.41
N LYS A 81 11.19 -2.09 -10.88
CA LYS A 81 12.61 -1.89 -11.14
C LYS A 81 12.81 -1.67 -12.63
N ILE A 82 13.31 -0.50 -13.00
CA ILE A 82 13.52 -0.14 -14.41
C ILE A 82 14.93 0.35 -14.66
N SER A 83 15.40 0.16 -15.90
CA SER A 83 16.68 0.72 -16.35
C SER A 83 16.61 2.23 -16.49
N MET A 84 17.76 2.88 -16.41
CA MET A 84 17.84 4.34 -16.59
C MET A 84 17.37 4.79 -17.99
N ASP A 85 17.55 3.96 -19.02
CA ASP A 85 17.04 4.26 -20.37
C ASP A 85 15.51 4.40 -20.39
N MET A 86 14.79 3.55 -19.64
CA MET A 86 13.34 3.65 -19.49
C MET A 86 12.95 4.91 -18.70
N VAL A 87 13.71 5.27 -17.67
CA VAL A 87 13.46 6.49 -16.89
C VAL A 87 13.56 7.71 -17.79
N TYR A 88 14.63 7.83 -18.58
CA TYR A 88 14.84 8.96 -19.48
C TYR A 88 13.72 9.10 -20.51
N LYS A 89 13.19 7.97 -20.99
CA LYS A 89 12.13 7.96 -21.99
C LYS A 89 10.74 8.26 -21.41
N TYR A 90 10.41 7.68 -20.26
CA TYR A 90 9.02 7.63 -19.78
C TYR A 90 8.75 8.50 -18.55
N CYS A 91 9.76 8.76 -17.70
CA CYS A 91 9.58 9.55 -16.50
C CYS A 91 10.82 10.38 -16.09
N PRO A 92 11.31 11.29 -16.97
CA PRO A 92 12.44 12.14 -16.64
C PRO A 92 12.14 13.13 -15.52
N ARG A 93 10.92 13.71 -15.44
CA ARG A 93 10.61 14.73 -14.42
C ARG A 93 10.62 14.18 -12.99
N PRO A 94 9.97 13.05 -12.65
CA PRO A 94 10.09 12.46 -11.31
C PRO A 94 11.52 12.11 -10.92
N MET A 95 12.35 11.70 -11.88
CA MET A 95 13.76 11.40 -11.64
C MET A 95 14.58 12.65 -11.30
N LEU A 96 14.35 13.76 -12.02
CA LEU A 96 15.01 15.04 -11.71
C LEU A 96 14.67 15.51 -10.29
N ARG A 97 13.41 15.44 -9.88
CA ARG A 97 12.98 15.78 -8.51
C ARG A 97 13.72 14.96 -7.45
N PHE A 98 13.90 13.66 -7.70
CA PHE A 98 14.68 12.81 -6.81
C PHE A 98 16.13 13.33 -6.67
N TYR A 99 16.79 13.68 -7.78
CA TYR A 99 18.15 14.23 -7.69
C TYR A 99 18.21 15.60 -7.03
N GLU A 100 17.23 16.48 -7.27
CA GLU A 100 17.12 17.79 -6.61
C GLU A 100 17.02 17.64 -5.08
N GLU A 101 16.22 16.69 -4.60
CA GLU A 101 16.06 16.41 -3.17
C GLU A 101 17.31 15.75 -2.54
N HIS A 102 18.10 15.02 -3.33
CA HIS A 102 19.30 14.32 -2.87
C HIS A 102 20.60 15.11 -3.12
N LEU A 103 20.50 16.33 -3.64
CA LEU A 103 21.66 17.17 -3.92
C LEU A 103 22.29 17.65 -2.61
N LYS A 104 23.55 17.27 -2.37
CA LYS A 104 24.35 17.73 -1.23
C LYS A 104 25.58 18.45 -1.74
N PHE A 105 25.74 19.70 -1.29
CA PHE A 105 26.96 20.46 -1.52
C PHE A 105 27.98 20.11 -0.44
N LYS A 106 29.23 19.93 -0.84
CA LYS A 106 30.37 19.76 0.06
C LYS A 106 31.15 21.06 0.15
#